data_AF-A0A1H1BDF7-F1
#
_entry.id   AF-A0A1H1BDF7-F1
#
_cell.length_a   1.000
_cell.length_b   1.000
_cell.length_c   1.000
_cell.angle_alpha   90.00
_cell.angle_beta   90.00
_cell.angle_gamma   90.00
#
_symmetry.space_group_name_H-M   'P 1'
#
loop_
_entity.id
_entity.type
_entity.pdbx_description
1 polymer ?
#
loop_
_entity_poly.entity_id
_entity_poly.type
_entity_poly.pdbx_seq_one_letter_code
_entity_poly.pdbx_strand_id
1 'polypeptide(L)'
;MDEALLACLERLRDGGPTQWEDVEVHDAWSTPDAFAITYSWPWGPDVGLVRRRASMQGEDPVEAAQFIADFDVAEPLGTAAARLHYDRAGLGWWGDLPAPGRSSR
;
A
#
# COMPACT_ATOMS: atom_id res chain seq x y z
N MET A 1 -11.81 -5.36 4.63
CA MET A 1 -10.37 -5.29 4.31
C MET A 1 -9.51 -4.91 5.50
N ASP A 2 -10.10 -4.64 6.67
CA ASP A 2 -9.42 -4.19 7.87
C ASP A 2 -8.36 -5.19 8.36
N GLU A 3 -8.65 -6.49 8.35
CA GLU A 3 -7.71 -7.55 8.74
C GLU A 3 -6.50 -7.61 7.80
N ALA A 4 -6.72 -7.54 6.48
CA ALA A 4 -5.65 -7.47 5.49
C ALA A 4 -4.82 -6.21 5.68
N LEU A 5 -5.44 -5.05 5.90
CA LEU A 5 -4.72 -3.81 6.16
C LEU A 5 -3.87 -3.93 7.43
N LEU A 6 -4.43 -4.47 8.51
CA LEU A 6 -3.70 -4.69 9.76
C LEU A 6 -2.49 -5.59 9.54
N ALA A 7 -2.66 -6.72 8.85
CA ALA A 7 -1.56 -7.65 8.55
C ALA A 7 -0.44 -6.99 7.73
N CYS A 8 -0.79 -6.14 6.76
CA CYS A 8 0.17 -5.36 5.98
C CYS A 8 0.97 -4.39 6.88
N LEU A 9 0.27 -3.63 7.74
CA LEU A 9 0.90 -2.67 8.65
C LEU A 9 1.77 -3.34 9.72
N GLU A 10 1.32 -4.47 10.26
CA GLU A 10 2.12 -5.27 11.21
C GLU A 10 3.38 -5.80 10.53
N ARG A 11 3.28 -6.25 9.28
CA ARG A 11 4.45 -6.69 8.51
C ARG A 11 5.44 -5.56 8.25
N LEU A 12 4.96 -4.36 7.91
CA LEU A 12 5.81 -3.17 7.74
C LEU A 12 6.46 -2.73 9.06
N ARG A 13 5.79 -2.95 10.21
CA ARG A 13 6.33 -2.61 11.54
C ARG A 13 7.37 -3.63 12.03
N ASP A 14 7.05 -4.92 11.91
CA ASP A 14 7.82 -6.02 12.51
C ASP A 14 8.92 -6.53 11.57
N GLY A 15 8.83 -6.16 10.30
CA GLY A 15 9.85 -6.37 9.29
C GLY A 15 9.62 -7.55 8.38
N GLY A 16 10.26 -7.46 7.22
CA GLY A 16 10.21 -8.41 6.10
C GLY A 16 11.56 -8.56 5.40
N PRO A 17 11.63 -9.34 4.31
CA PRO A 17 12.86 -9.59 3.56
C PRO A 17 13.39 -8.36 2.79
N THR A 18 12.63 -7.26 2.74
CA THR A 18 12.87 -6.08 1.91
C THR A 18 13.14 -4.83 2.78
N GLN A 19 13.16 -3.63 2.18
CA GLN A 19 13.63 -2.39 2.83
C GLN A 19 12.53 -1.71 3.68
N TRP A 20 11.88 -2.48 4.53
CA TRP A 20 10.78 -2.00 5.38
C TRP A 20 11.22 -0.89 6.36
N GLU A 21 12.49 -0.90 6.80
CA GLU A 21 13.06 0.11 7.70
C GLU A 21 13.10 1.52 7.10
N ASP A 22 13.11 1.61 5.76
CA ASP A 22 13.17 2.88 5.02
C ASP A 22 11.76 3.41 4.66
N VAL A 23 10.70 2.66 4.96
CA VAL A 23 9.32 3.06 4.66
C VAL A 23 8.73 3.82 5.84
N GLU A 24 8.25 5.04 5.59
CA GLU A 24 7.43 5.77 6.54
C GLU A 24 5.97 5.77 6.08
N VAL A 25 5.09 5.08 6.82
CA VAL A 25 3.63 5.11 6.58
C VAL A 25 3.03 6.37 7.19
N HIS A 26 2.36 7.19 6.38
CA HIS A 26 1.71 8.43 6.82
C HIS A 26 0.23 8.25 7.13
N ASP A 27 -0.46 7.37 6.42
CA ASP A 27 -1.88 7.10 6.61
C ASP A 27 -2.28 5.76 5.99
N ALA A 28 -3.35 5.16 6.50
CA ALA A 28 -3.89 3.92 5.98
C ALA A 28 -5.39 3.79 6.31
N TRP A 29 -6.16 3.29 5.35
CA TRP A 29 -7.59 3.04 5.54
C TRP A 29 -8.10 1.91 4.67
N SER A 30 -9.27 1.40 5.02
CA SER A 30 -9.94 0.30 4.36
C SER A 30 -11.40 0.63 4.06
N THR A 31 -11.92 -0.04 3.05
CA THR A 31 -13.34 -0.17 2.74
C THR A 31 -13.71 -1.66 2.73
N PRO A 32 -14.97 -2.04 2.45
CA PRO A 32 -15.31 -3.45 2.28
C PRO A 32 -14.49 -4.16 1.19
N ASP A 33 -14.10 -3.43 0.13
CA ASP A 33 -13.53 -4.00 -1.09
C ASP A 33 -12.06 -3.65 -1.36
N ALA A 34 -11.49 -2.67 -0.66
CA ALA A 34 -10.09 -2.27 -0.84
C ALA A 34 -9.44 -1.79 0.46
N PHE A 35 -8.11 -1.68 0.46
CA PHE A 35 -7.39 -0.81 1.38
C PHE A 35 -6.43 0.10 0.62
N ALA A 36 -6.03 1.18 1.27
CA ALA A 36 -5.05 2.12 0.79
C ALA A 36 -4.03 2.46 1.89
N ILE A 37 -2.79 2.68 1.46
CA ILE A 37 -1.67 3.08 2.33
C ILE A 37 -0.97 4.24 1.63
N THR A 38 -0.72 5.33 2.35
CA THR A 38 0.15 6.42 1.88
C THR A 38 1.46 6.37 2.63
N TYR A 39 2.57 6.41 1.91
CA TYR A 39 3.89 6.21 2.47
C TYR A 39 4.95 6.99 1.68
N SER A 40 6.09 7.21 2.32
CA SER A 40 7.30 7.75 1.70
C SER A 40 8.47 6.80 1.88
N TRP A 41 9.54 7.11 1.16
CA TRP A 41 10.83 6.47 1.28
C TRP A 41 11.95 7.44 0.87
N PRO A 42 13.24 7.11 1.10
CA PRO A 42 14.31 8.07 0.91
C PRO A 42 14.60 8.48 -0.54
N TRP A 43 14.12 7.72 -1.53
CA TRP A 43 14.59 7.84 -2.93
C TRP A 43 13.51 8.23 -3.95
N GLY A 44 12.37 8.73 -3.51
CA GLY A 44 11.29 9.07 -4.44
C GLY A 44 10.19 9.90 -3.82
N PRO A 45 9.10 10.13 -4.58
CA PRO A 45 7.98 10.93 -4.12
C PRO A 45 7.16 10.20 -3.06
N ASP A 46 6.37 10.95 -2.29
CA ASP A 46 5.29 10.39 -1.49
C ASP A 46 4.28 9.69 -2.41
N VAL A 47 3.85 8.49 -2.00
CA VAL A 47 3.02 7.63 -2.81
C VAL A 47 1.84 7.05 -2.05
N GLY A 48 0.79 6.74 -2.81
CA GLY A 48 -0.37 6.02 -2.32
C GLY A 48 -0.53 4.69 -3.05
N LEU A 49 -0.55 3.59 -2.30
CA LEU A 49 -0.88 2.26 -2.81
C LEU A 49 -2.37 1.99 -2.60
N VAL A 50 -3.01 1.40 -3.62
CA VAL A 50 -4.37 0.87 -3.53
C VAL A 50 -4.38 -0.61 -3.89
N ARG A 51 -5.00 -1.43 -3.04
CA ARG A 51 -5.20 -2.85 -3.28
C ARG A 51 -6.64 -3.24 -3.08
N ARG A 52 -7.25 -3.82 -4.11
CA ARG A 52 -8.62 -4.37 -4.07
C ARG A 52 -8.58 -5.82 -3.66
N ARG A 53 -9.59 -6.25 -2.91
CA ARG A 53 -9.81 -7.65 -2.54
C ARG A 53 -9.76 -8.58 -3.76
N ALA A 54 -10.32 -8.14 -4.89
CA ALA A 54 -10.35 -8.93 -6.12
C ALA A 54 -8.99 -9.10 -6.81
N SER A 55 -8.01 -8.25 -6.50
CA SER A 55 -6.66 -8.28 -7.07
C SER A 55 -5.64 -8.96 -6.15
N MET A 56 -5.98 -9.18 -4.88
CA MET A 56 -5.14 -9.90 -3.93
C MET A 56 -5.03 -11.37 -4.35
N GLN A 57 -3.80 -11.85 -4.48
CA GLN A 57 -3.51 -13.24 -4.83
C GLN A 57 -3.49 -14.10 -3.57
N GLY A 58 -3.95 -15.35 -3.67
CA GLY A 58 -3.98 -16.30 -2.55
C GLY A 58 -5.38 -16.51 -1.99
N GLU A 59 -5.57 -17.65 -1.31
CA GLU A 59 -6.84 -17.97 -0.63
C GLU A 59 -6.95 -17.22 0.71
N ASP A 60 -5.81 -16.87 1.32
CA ASP A 60 -5.72 -16.15 2.58
C ASP A 60 -5.40 -14.65 2.35
N PRO A 61 -6.34 -13.75 2.68
CA PRO A 61 -6.12 -12.31 2.62
C PRO A 61 -4.98 -11.79 3.51
N VAL A 62 -4.67 -12.49 4.61
CA VAL A 62 -3.59 -12.10 5.53
C VAL A 62 -2.24 -12.32 4.89
N GLU A 63 -2.00 -13.53 4.36
CA GLU A 63 -0.77 -13.85 3.64
C GLU A 63 -0.58 -12.93 2.43
N ALA A 64 -1.64 -12.74 1.65
CA ALA A 64 -1.64 -11.82 0.51
C ALA A 64 -1.24 -10.38 0.90
N ALA A 65 -1.68 -9.91 2.06
CA ALA A 65 -1.34 -8.58 2.57
C ALA A 65 0.10 -8.47 3.06
N GLN A 66 0.66 -9.54 3.62
CA GLN A 66 2.09 -9.59 3.97
C GLN A 66 2.96 -9.54 2.72
N PHE A 67 2.56 -10.23 1.64
CA PHE A 67 3.22 -10.10 0.34
C PHE A 67 3.16 -8.67 -0.21
N ILE A 68 2.01 -7.98 -0.06
CA ILE A 68 1.88 -6.58 -0.46
C ILE A 68 2.83 -5.69 0.36
N ALA A 69 2.92 -5.87 1.67
CA ALA A 69 3.89 -5.13 2.50
C ALA A 69 5.32 -5.31 1.98
N ASP A 70 5.73 -6.56 1.77
CA ASP A 70 7.09 -6.90 1.40
C ASP A 70 7.46 -6.39 -0.01
N PHE A 71 6.59 -6.61 -1.00
CA PHE A 71 6.94 -6.45 -2.42
C PHE A 71 6.31 -5.25 -3.12
N ASP A 72 5.17 -4.76 -2.62
CA ASP A 72 4.58 -3.55 -3.19
C ASP A 72 5.07 -2.30 -2.44
N VAL A 73 5.14 -2.34 -1.11
CA VAL A 73 5.44 -1.15 -0.31
C VAL A 73 6.94 -1.04 -0.01
N ALA A 74 7.55 -2.10 0.52
CA ALA A 74 8.94 -2.08 1.01
C ALA A 74 10.01 -2.31 -0.08
N GLU A 75 9.61 -2.58 -1.33
CA GLU A 75 10.53 -2.57 -2.47
C GLU A 75 10.48 -1.24 -3.23
N PRO A 76 11.62 -0.74 -3.76
CA PRO A 76 11.63 0.41 -4.65
C PRO A 76 10.60 0.28 -5.80
N LEU A 77 9.97 1.40 -6.19
CA LEU A 77 8.75 1.42 -7.02
C LEU A 77 9.01 0.82 -8.42
N GLY A 78 10.29 0.76 -8.81
CA GLY A 78 10.72 0.27 -10.10
C GLY A 78 9.94 0.95 -11.23
N THR A 79 9.29 0.16 -12.06
CA THR A 79 8.53 0.69 -13.21
C THR A 79 7.20 1.37 -12.83
N ALA A 80 6.69 1.17 -11.60
CA ALA A 80 5.49 1.86 -11.14
C ALA A 80 5.71 3.37 -10.97
N ALA A 81 6.95 3.79 -10.67
CA ALA A 81 7.32 5.21 -10.56
C ALA A 81 7.02 6.01 -11.85
N ALA A 82 7.17 5.38 -13.02
CA ALA A 82 6.89 6.01 -14.31
C ALA A 82 5.38 6.09 -14.64
N ARG A 83 4.52 5.48 -13.82
CA ARG A 83 3.07 5.34 -14.07
C ARG A 83 2.21 5.85 -12.90
N LEU A 84 2.79 6.65 -12.01
CA LEU A 84 2.07 7.25 -10.90
C LEU A 84 0.97 8.18 -11.40
N HIS A 85 -0.22 8.04 -10.83
CA HIS A 85 -1.34 8.96 -11.02
C HIS A 85 -1.33 10.00 -9.90
N TYR A 86 -0.80 11.19 -10.21
CA TYR A 86 -0.73 12.27 -9.23
C TYR A 86 -2.10 12.89 -8.98
N ASP A 87 -2.46 13.03 -7.70
CA ASP A 87 -3.62 13.82 -7.29
C ASP A 87 -3.29 15.32 -7.20
N ARG A 88 -4.29 16.14 -6.83
CA ARG A 88 -4.12 17.60 -6.72
C ARG A 88 -3.12 18.00 -5.62
N ALA A 89 -2.92 17.16 -4.60
CA ALA A 89 -1.98 17.42 -3.52
C ALA A 89 -0.53 17.02 -3.88
N GLY A 90 -0.34 16.37 -5.04
CA GLY A 90 0.98 15.92 -5.51
C GLY A 90 1.35 14.52 -5.02
N LEU A 91 0.42 13.77 -4.41
CA LEU A 91 0.64 12.39 -3.99
C LEU A 91 0.53 11.46 -5.21
N GLY A 92 1.53 10.61 -5.42
CA GLY A 92 1.60 9.68 -6.56
C GLY A 92 0.87 8.37 -6.28
N TRP A 93 -0.30 8.16 -6.90
CA TRP A 93 -1.11 6.95 -6.68
C TRP A 93 -0.78 5.81 -7.65
N TRP A 94 -0.78 4.57 -7.16
CA TRP A 94 -0.60 3.37 -7.96
C TRP A 94 -1.37 2.15 -7.40
N GLY A 95 -1.42 1.07 -8.19
CA GLY A 95 -2.20 -0.12 -7.88
C GLY A 95 -3.60 -0.12 -8.48
N ASP A 96 -4.59 -0.60 -7.72
CA ASP A 96 -5.97 -0.85 -8.18
C ASP A 96 -6.86 0.41 -8.18
N LEU A 97 -6.45 1.43 -8.93
CA LEU A 97 -7.10 2.74 -8.99
C LEU A 97 -8.55 2.67 -9.53
N PRO A 98 -9.42 3.64 -9.18
CA PRO A 98 -9.19 4.79 -8.29
C PRO A 98 -8.99 4.40 -6.83
N ALA A 99 -8.32 5.28 -6.07
CA ALA A 99 -8.19 5.12 -4.62
C ALA A 99 -9.56 5.12 -3.95
N PRO A 100 -9.79 4.23 -2.96
CA PRO A 100 -11.04 4.24 -2.23
C PRO A 100 -11.19 5.56 -1.49
N GLY A 101 -12.38 6.16 -1.58
CA GLY A 101 -12.73 7.29 -0.72
C GLY A 101 -12.54 6.91 0.74
N ARG A 102 -12.07 7.86 1.56
CA ARG A 102 -12.01 7.66 3.01
C ARG A 102 -13.44 7.44 3.50
N SER A 103 -13.70 6.34 4.19
CA SER A 103 -14.93 6.23 4.98
C SER A 103 -14.86 7.31 6.05
N SER A 104 -15.60 8.41 5.85
CA SER A 104 -15.86 9.40 6.89
C SER A 104 -16.59 8.69 8.02
N ARG A 105 -15.91 8.46 9.14
CA ARG A 105 -16.62 8.17 10.40
C ARG A 105 -17.25 9.45 10.91
#